data_AF-A0A369VTV0-F1
#
_entry.id   AF-A0A369VTV0-F1
#
_cell.length_a   1.000
_cell.length_b   1.000
_cell.length_c   1.000
_cell.angle_alpha   90.00
_cell.angle_beta   90.00
_cell.angle_gamma   90.00
#
_symmetry.space_group_name_H-M   'P 1'
#
loop_
_entity.id
_entity.type
_entity.pdbx_description
1 polymer ?
#
loop_
_entity_poly.entity_id
_entity_poly.type
_entity_poly.pdbx_seq_one_letter_code
_entity_poly.pdbx_strand_id
1 'polypeptide(L)'
;MRGLKGLPLAAFVLLGACGGGGGGVGSAGSGAPGSGGGTTPAPAPANTNIAALTANQTFAASAASTVTAINTSPAQVVNAAASRAPLQVRYDAATRSYTVESQGRTASFGPADAVTSTRSGEALYAKPDGSVRDYLTLATTPYTNTTPNRYVGLGFWQRNTVSTGRQDTSFDSFVYGLETPAGAVPRTGTASYVTDALGFVTTPGKVPRAFTGPGSFDVDLAQGIFATHAYVLEYDLTSPETRTGGGIDYTAGGRLTAGNGFSGNFTYGGTDTRVSGTLVGQFFGPGAEEIGATFSGDNAAGAAVSGSLTGQRLGGAARSNLSLVNLTTEQLFYARESNYTLQNGYGGVPFASTYQGIAQLTLRPDGSVSATGAISTVPYAQFTAANRVEDGRASFITYQGSVDGQPGKLSLYRPGPANPELQLTYASFGIWEGGSTVGYGAFNGKAYRAYGIETPRDLLTRRTGTATYAGVVYATGVRGGSREFDVGGTSSFAVDFGAQRFSGALALTDKGAGGAQIGNWSFADALAYGLPISTALRSGTEAQGTIVPTLFGPDGEEMAASFLIRRNTQTPADALVITGATVAKRQ
;
A
#
# COMPACT_ATOMS: atom_id res chain seq x y z
N MET A 1 11.77 -18.72 22.33
CA MET A 1 12.12 -17.32 22.03
C MET A 1 12.29 -16.60 23.36
N ARG A 2 13.55 -16.44 23.80
CA ARG A 2 13.93 -15.65 24.98
C ARG A 2 14.03 -14.18 24.56
N GLY A 3 13.44 -13.26 25.32
CA GLY A 3 13.84 -11.84 25.31
C GLY A 3 12.92 -10.87 24.59
N LEU A 4 11.93 -10.34 25.32
CA LEU A 4 11.39 -8.98 25.11
C LEU A 4 11.26 -8.23 26.45
N LYS A 5 12.04 -8.65 27.46
CA LYS A 5 12.33 -7.84 28.64
C LYS A 5 13.26 -6.71 28.19
N GLY A 6 12.70 -5.55 27.85
CA GLY A 6 13.49 -4.37 27.47
C GLY A 6 13.12 -3.71 26.14
N LEU A 7 11.84 -3.64 25.77
CA LEU A 7 11.44 -2.55 24.87
C LEU A 7 11.80 -1.22 25.57
N PRO A 8 12.60 -0.31 24.96
CA PRO A 8 13.09 0.90 25.63
C PRO A 8 12.02 1.94 25.95
N LEU A 9 10.74 1.64 25.74
CA LEU A 9 9.64 2.49 26.24
C LEU A 9 9.49 2.43 27.76
N ALA A 10 10.39 1.76 28.48
CA ALA A 10 10.56 1.88 29.93
C ALA A 10 10.69 3.34 30.44
N ALA A 11 10.91 4.32 29.56
CA ALA A 11 10.91 5.75 29.88
C ALA A 11 9.52 6.38 30.08
N PHE A 12 8.41 5.66 29.86
CA PHE A 12 7.07 6.23 29.98
C PHE A 12 6.57 6.42 31.42
N VAL A 13 7.08 5.67 32.41
CA VAL A 13 6.63 5.80 33.82
C VAL A 13 7.75 5.45 34.82
N LEU A 14 8.82 6.24 34.90
CA LEU A 14 9.76 6.17 36.03
C LEU A 14 9.53 7.34 36.99
N LEU A 15 8.85 7.07 38.10
CA LEU A 15 8.79 7.98 39.26
C LEU A 15 10.08 7.89 40.07
N GLY A 16 10.75 9.04 40.21
CA GLY A 16 11.54 9.41 41.40
C GLY A 16 12.96 8.86 41.53
N ALA A 17 13.95 9.74 41.37
CA ALA A 17 14.92 10.08 42.41
C ALA A 17 15.73 11.31 41.96
N CYS A 18 15.89 12.27 42.87
CA CYS A 18 16.48 13.58 42.67
C CYS A 18 17.92 13.60 43.22
N GLY A 19 18.81 14.35 42.57
CA GLY A 19 20.14 14.73 43.05
C GLY A 19 21.08 14.96 41.87
N GLY A 20 21.72 16.10 41.63
CA GLY A 20 21.85 17.34 42.41
C GLY A 20 23.30 17.83 42.34
N GLY A 21 23.55 18.89 41.55
CA GLY A 21 24.73 19.78 41.59
C GLY A 21 26.05 19.23 41.01
N GLY A 22 26.93 19.99 40.34
CA GLY A 22 26.98 21.40 40.01
C GLY A 22 28.44 21.80 39.67
N GLY A 23 28.62 22.71 38.69
CA GLY A 23 29.69 23.71 38.68
C GLY A 23 31.01 23.43 37.94
N GLY A 24 31.38 24.34 37.02
CA GLY A 24 32.70 25.00 37.12
C GLY A 24 33.75 24.79 36.03
N VAL A 25 33.57 25.50 34.90
CA VAL A 25 34.52 26.16 33.97
C VAL A 25 36.05 26.00 34.16
N GLY A 26 36.75 25.77 33.04
CA GLY A 26 38.14 26.18 32.81
C GLY A 26 38.43 26.29 31.31
N SER A 27 38.71 27.50 30.81
CA SER A 27 39.00 27.80 29.39
C SER A 27 40.46 28.23 29.19
N ALA A 28 40.89 28.06 27.95
CA ALA A 28 41.91 28.78 27.19
C ALA A 28 43.35 28.23 27.15
N GLY A 29 43.79 27.98 25.91
CA GLY A 29 45.17 27.79 25.50
C GLY A 29 45.28 27.88 23.97
N SER A 30 45.28 29.11 23.46
CA SER A 30 45.46 29.48 22.05
C SER A 30 46.90 29.28 21.56
N GLY A 31 47.09 28.66 20.40
CA GLY A 31 48.34 28.69 19.65
C GLY A 31 48.06 28.79 18.14
N ALA A 32 48.54 29.87 17.52
CA ALA A 32 48.42 30.18 16.10
C ALA A 32 49.70 29.71 15.31
N PRO A 33 49.83 29.92 14.00
CA PRO A 33 49.80 28.86 13.00
C PRO A 33 51.16 28.60 12.32
N GLY A 34 51.47 27.32 12.08
CA GLY A 34 52.63 26.90 11.28
C GLY A 34 52.27 26.70 9.81
N SER A 35 52.92 27.48 8.94
CA SER A 35 52.87 27.39 7.47
C SER A 35 53.70 26.21 6.95
N GLY A 36 53.17 25.41 6.01
CA GLY A 36 54.02 24.56 5.18
C GLY A 36 53.29 23.45 4.40
N GLY A 37 53.39 23.52 3.07
CA GLY A 37 53.34 22.36 2.18
C GLY A 37 51.97 21.88 1.74
N GLY A 38 51.47 22.43 0.63
CA GLY A 38 50.28 21.93 -0.07
C GLY A 38 50.51 20.54 -0.67
N THR A 39 50.27 19.52 0.13
CA THR A 39 49.78 18.23 -0.37
C THR A 39 48.27 18.34 -0.48
N THR A 40 47.69 17.99 -1.64
CA THR A 40 46.24 17.86 -1.80
C THR A 40 45.69 17.10 -0.58
N PRO A 41 44.80 17.70 0.23
CA PRO A 41 44.34 17.06 1.46
C PRO A 41 43.81 15.67 1.13
N ALA A 42 44.31 14.65 1.84
CA ALA A 42 43.69 13.33 1.79
C ALA A 42 42.18 13.51 2.02
N PRO A 43 41.31 12.84 1.24
CA PRO A 43 39.87 12.96 1.43
C PRO A 43 39.52 12.80 2.89
N ALA A 44 38.74 13.72 3.44
CA ALA A 44 38.30 13.63 4.83
C ALA A 44 37.70 12.23 5.06
N PRO A 45 38.01 11.56 6.20
CA PRO A 45 37.42 10.26 6.51
C PRO A 45 35.90 10.33 6.38
N ALA A 46 35.32 9.43 5.58
CA ALA A 46 33.88 9.35 5.36
C ALA A 46 33.31 8.12 6.04
N ASN A 47 32.15 8.27 6.68
CA ASN A 47 31.46 7.15 7.29
C ASN A 47 30.90 6.21 6.22
N THR A 48 31.13 4.89 6.36
CA THR A 48 30.60 3.85 5.47
C THR A 48 29.69 2.85 6.19
N ASN A 49 29.49 3.04 7.49
CA ASN A 49 28.67 2.19 8.33
C ASN A 49 28.00 3.02 9.44
N ILE A 50 26.68 3.00 9.52
CA ILE A 50 25.87 3.73 10.50
C ILE A 50 26.08 3.22 11.93
N ALA A 51 26.43 1.95 12.10
CA ALA A 51 26.73 1.34 13.39
C ALA A 51 28.13 1.70 13.93
N ALA A 52 28.99 2.32 13.12
CA ALA A 52 30.37 2.64 13.48
C ALA A 52 30.82 3.96 12.85
N LEU A 53 30.22 5.07 13.32
CA LEU A 53 30.62 6.42 12.90
C LEU A 53 32.00 6.76 13.47
N THR A 54 32.91 7.21 12.61
CA THR A 54 34.30 7.57 12.93
C THR A 54 34.66 9.01 12.57
N ALA A 55 33.79 9.68 11.80
CA ALA A 55 33.94 11.07 11.41
C ALA A 55 32.66 11.86 11.73
N ASN A 56 32.79 13.18 11.86
CA ASN A 56 31.65 14.07 12.03
C ASN A 56 30.65 13.86 10.90
N GLN A 57 29.36 13.77 11.25
CA GLN A 57 28.31 13.50 10.29
C GLN A 57 27.07 14.29 10.64
N THR A 58 26.43 14.86 9.62
CA THR A 58 25.09 15.42 9.76
C THR A 58 24.14 14.60 8.89
N PHE A 59 23.02 14.20 9.46
CA PHE A 59 21.95 13.49 8.81
C PHE A 59 20.71 14.40 8.78
N ALA A 60 20.20 14.67 7.59
CA ALA A 60 18.87 15.22 7.43
C ALA A 60 17.85 14.07 7.53
N ALA A 61 16.75 14.30 8.23
CA ALA A 61 15.70 13.32 8.44
C ALA A 61 14.33 14.00 8.40
N SER A 62 13.29 13.19 8.20
CA SER A 62 11.91 13.60 8.45
C SER A 62 11.39 12.86 9.67
N ALA A 63 11.10 13.58 10.75
CA ALA A 63 10.45 13.04 11.92
C ALA A 63 8.95 12.89 11.69
N ALA A 64 8.42 11.72 12.02
CA ALA A 64 7.01 11.53 12.33
C ALA A 64 6.83 11.75 13.84
N SER A 65 6.00 12.72 14.20
CA SER A 65 5.88 13.18 15.58
C SER A 65 4.47 12.92 16.12
N THR A 66 4.38 12.48 17.37
CA THR A 66 3.13 12.48 18.15
C THR A 66 3.32 13.36 19.38
N VAL A 67 2.41 14.31 19.58
CA VAL A 67 2.31 15.07 20.84
C VAL A 67 1.06 14.62 21.56
N THR A 68 1.19 14.23 22.83
CA THR A 68 0.08 13.70 23.62
C THR A 68 0.13 14.18 25.07
N ALA A 69 -1.04 14.39 25.66
CA ALA A 69 -1.20 14.56 27.10
C ALA A 69 -1.74 13.28 27.72
N ILE A 70 -1.16 12.86 28.83
CA ILE A 70 -1.50 11.61 29.53
C ILE A 70 -1.77 11.94 30.99
N ASN A 71 -2.90 11.46 31.53
CA ASN A 71 -3.15 11.48 32.97
C ASN A 71 -2.26 10.43 33.62
N THR A 72 -1.40 10.78 34.58
CA THR A 72 -0.44 9.82 35.19
C THR A 72 -1.12 8.75 36.04
N SER A 73 -2.37 8.98 36.44
CA SER A 73 -3.27 7.97 36.97
C SER A 73 -4.66 8.25 36.38
N PRO A 74 -5.25 7.36 35.58
CA PRO A 74 -4.91 5.94 35.36
C PRO A 74 -4.01 5.65 34.13
N ALA A 75 -3.07 6.53 33.79
CA ALA A 75 -2.20 6.41 32.60
C ALA A 75 -2.92 6.46 31.25
N GLN A 76 -4.00 7.23 31.16
CA GLN A 76 -4.81 7.35 29.95
C GLN A 76 -4.47 8.61 29.15
N VAL A 77 -4.47 8.48 27.83
CA VAL A 77 -4.38 9.59 26.89
C VAL A 77 -5.59 10.51 27.06
N VAL A 78 -5.34 11.81 27.18
CA VAL A 78 -6.37 12.86 27.20
C VAL A 78 -6.63 13.32 25.76
N ASN A 79 -5.56 13.72 25.07
CA ASN A 79 -5.58 14.13 23.67
C ASN A 79 -4.24 13.80 23.02
N ALA A 80 -4.25 13.67 21.70
CA ALA A 80 -3.06 13.46 20.90
C ALA A 80 -3.23 14.09 19.51
N ALA A 81 -2.09 14.42 18.89
CA ALA A 81 -2.03 14.84 17.50
C ALA A 81 -0.77 14.27 16.85
N ALA A 82 -0.88 13.92 15.57
CA ALA A 82 0.28 13.55 14.77
C ALA A 82 0.72 14.73 13.90
N SER A 83 2.01 14.83 13.65
CA SER A 83 2.57 15.79 12.70
C SER A 83 3.84 15.24 12.09
N ARG A 84 4.39 15.98 11.13
CA ARG A 84 5.67 15.67 10.50
C ARG A 84 6.52 16.92 10.51
N ALA A 85 7.81 16.78 10.80
CA ALA A 85 8.74 17.90 10.79
C ALA A 85 10.12 17.49 10.25
N PRO A 86 10.88 18.42 9.67
CA PRO A 86 12.31 18.23 9.47
C PRO A 86 12.99 17.95 10.82
N LEU A 87 13.91 17.00 10.82
CA LEU A 87 14.76 16.67 11.96
C LEU A 87 16.21 16.56 11.49
N GLN A 88 17.14 16.99 12.32
CA GLN A 88 18.56 16.82 12.06
C GLN A 88 19.22 16.02 13.18
N VAL A 89 20.06 15.06 12.81
CA VAL A 89 20.95 14.35 13.74
C VAL A 89 22.38 14.69 13.37
N ARG A 90 23.15 15.20 14.32
CA ARG A 90 24.58 15.51 14.14
C ARG A 90 25.40 14.63 15.07
N TYR A 91 26.31 13.86 14.51
CA TYR A 91 27.32 13.12 15.27
C TYR A 91 28.64 13.91 15.28
N ASP A 92 29.18 14.11 16.48
CA ASP A 92 30.52 14.65 16.70
C ASP A 92 31.46 13.51 17.11
N ALA A 93 32.48 13.25 16.30
CA ALA A 93 33.41 12.14 16.49
C ALA A 93 34.42 12.39 17.64
N ALA A 94 34.73 13.65 17.95
CA ALA A 94 35.67 14.00 19.01
C ALA A 94 35.06 13.77 20.39
N THR A 95 33.79 14.12 20.57
CA THR A 95 33.05 13.94 21.83
C THR A 95 32.22 12.67 21.87
N ARG A 96 32.06 11.98 20.73
CA ARG A 96 31.17 10.83 20.53
C ARG A 96 29.72 11.14 20.95
N SER A 97 29.26 12.35 20.67
CA SER A 97 27.92 12.82 21.04
C SER A 97 27.01 12.98 19.84
N TYR A 98 25.71 12.81 20.07
CA TYR A 98 24.65 13.07 19.11
C TYR A 98 23.87 14.32 19.50
N THR A 99 23.77 15.30 18.61
CA THR A 99 22.85 16.44 18.73
C THR A 99 21.64 16.19 17.84
N VAL A 100 20.43 16.24 18.42
CA VAL A 100 19.17 16.10 17.70
C VAL A 100 18.43 17.43 17.74
N GLU A 101 17.94 17.88 16.58
CA GLU A 101 17.16 19.11 16.43
C GLU A 101 15.87 18.83 15.68
N SER A 102 14.74 19.26 16.24
CA SER A 102 13.41 19.12 15.62
C SER A 102 12.46 20.18 16.18
N GLN A 103 11.68 20.83 15.31
CA GLN A 103 10.64 21.80 15.70
C GLN A 103 11.13 22.88 16.69
N GLY A 104 12.35 23.39 16.50
CA GLY A 104 12.96 24.40 17.39
C GLY A 104 13.47 23.86 18.74
N ARG A 105 13.33 22.56 19.01
CA ARG A 105 13.98 21.89 20.15
C ARG A 105 15.33 21.36 19.72
N THR A 106 16.33 21.48 20.60
CA THR A 106 17.65 20.88 20.43
C THR A 106 18.10 20.21 21.73
N ALA A 107 18.73 19.03 21.61
CA ALA A 107 19.36 18.33 22.72
C ALA A 107 20.62 17.60 22.22
N SER A 108 21.69 17.62 23.02
CA SER A 108 22.90 16.85 22.76
C SER A 108 23.03 15.71 23.76
N PHE A 109 23.40 14.52 23.32
CA PHE A 109 23.52 13.32 24.14
C PHE A 109 24.93 12.75 23.97
N GLY A 110 25.70 12.72 25.05
CA GLY A 110 27.07 12.23 25.07
C GLY A 110 27.22 10.92 25.86
N PRO A 111 28.45 10.39 25.98
CA PRO A 111 28.70 9.18 26.76
C PRO A 111 28.24 9.25 28.23
N ALA A 112 28.18 10.45 28.81
CA ALA A 112 27.69 10.65 30.18
C ALA A 112 26.17 10.46 30.33
N ASP A 113 25.40 10.60 29.25
CA ASP A 113 23.95 10.41 29.24
C ASP A 113 23.55 8.97 28.90
N ALA A 114 24.54 8.12 28.57
CA ALA A 114 24.30 6.78 28.06
C ALA A 114 23.72 5.86 29.13
N VAL A 115 22.72 5.08 28.75
CA VAL A 115 22.07 4.05 29.58
C VAL A 115 22.37 2.68 28.98
N THR A 116 22.60 1.69 29.83
CA THR A 116 22.84 0.31 29.38
C THR A 116 21.62 -0.23 28.62
N SER A 117 21.79 -0.58 27.35
CA SER A 117 20.83 -1.39 26.61
C SER A 117 21.13 -2.88 26.78
N THR A 118 20.07 -3.69 26.85
CA THR A 118 20.17 -5.15 26.79
C THR A 118 20.11 -5.68 25.35
N ARG A 119 19.98 -4.79 24.36
CA ARG A 119 19.78 -5.11 22.96
C ARG A 119 21.00 -4.72 22.12
N SER A 120 21.45 -5.65 21.27
CA SER A 120 22.56 -5.39 20.34
C SER A 120 22.17 -4.35 19.30
N GLY A 121 23.09 -3.42 19.01
CA GLY A 121 22.90 -2.35 18.01
C GLY A 121 22.01 -1.21 18.47
N GLU A 122 21.69 -1.12 19.76
CA GLU A 122 20.90 -0.03 20.35
C GLU A 122 21.75 0.83 21.29
N ALA A 123 21.70 2.15 21.08
CA ALA A 123 22.25 3.15 21.97
C ALA A 123 21.11 3.92 22.63
N LEU A 124 21.10 3.95 23.96
CA LEU A 124 20.10 4.63 24.78
C LEU A 124 20.75 5.78 25.54
N TYR A 125 20.07 6.91 25.56
CA TYR A 125 20.49 8.09 26.32
C TYR A 125 19.32 8.65 27.12
N ALA A 126 19.59 9.11 28.34
CA ALA A 126 18.58 9.71 29.22
C ALA A 126 19.12 10.97 29.90
N LYS A 127 18.30 12.02 29.88
CA LYS A 127 18.51 13.28 30.60
C LYS A 127 17.32 13.57 31.49
N PRO A 128 17.25 12.96 32.69
CA PRO A 128 16.16 13.22 33.63
C PRO A 128 16.42 14.53 34.38
N ASP A 129 15.97 15.67 33.84
CA ASP A 129 16.14 16.99 34.46
C ASP A 129 14.83 17.48 35.12
N GLY A 130 14.61 17.08 36.37
CA GLY A 130 13.44 17.49 37.13
C GLY A 130 12.11 17.10 36.46
N SER A 131 11.31 18.11 36.10
CA SER A 131 10.02 17.93 35.42
C SER A 131 10.15 17.70 33.91
N VAL A 132 11.30 17.99 33.30
CA VAL A 132 11.54 17.81 31.86
C VAL A 132 12.54 16.70 31.65
N ARG A 133 12.15 15.68 30.88
CA ARG A 133 12.98 14.48 30.69
C ARG A 133 13.12 14.18 29.22
N ASP A 134 14.35 14.11 28.75
CA ASP A 134 14.69 13.83 27.37
C ASP A 134 15.31 12.43 27.25
N TYR A 135 14.85 11.66 26.27
CA TYR A 135 15.33 10.30 25.99
C TYR A 135 15.60 10.15 24.50
N LEU A 136 16.76 9.63 24.15
CA LEU A 136 17.12 9.33 22.77
C LEU A 136 17.45 7.84 22.66
N THR A 137 16.82 7.17 21.71
CA THR A 137 17.19 5.83 21.30
C THR A 137 17.62 5.85 19.84
N LEU A 138 18.75 5.21 19.57
CA LEU A 138 19.26 4.98 18.22
C LEU A 138 19.47 3.48 18.04
N ALA A 139 18.80 2.89 17.06
CA ALA A 139 18.86 1.47 16.75
C ALA A 139 19.39 1.25 15.33
N THR A 140 20.43 0.44 15.22
CA THR A 140 21.03 0.01 13.94
C THR A 140 20.72 -1.45 13.64
N THR A 141 20.28 -2.21 14.64
CA THR A 141 19.75 -3.57 14.47
C THR A 141 18.23 -3.53 14.57
N PRO A 142 17.49 -4.08 13.58
CA PRO A 142 16.04 -4.20 13.64
C PRO A 142 15.50 -4.85 14.92
N TYR A 143 14.24 -4.55 15.28
CA TYR A 143 13.61 -5.07 16.49
C TYR A 143 13.19 -6.55 16.40
N THR A 144 13.09 -7.08 15.19
CA THR A 144 12.68 -8.47 14.94
C THR A 144 13.70 -9.31 14.17
N ASN A 145 14.80 -8.70 13.70
CA ASN A 145 15.93 -9.37 13.04
C ASN A 145 17.23 -9.13 13.84
N THR A 146 18.22 -10.02 13.70
CA THR A 146 19.54 -9.91 14.33
C THR A 146 20.61 -9.33 13.41
N THR A 147 20.31 -9.18 12.12
CA THR A 147 21.26 -8.61 11.14
C THR A 147 21.26 -7.09 11.21
N PRO A 148 22.37 -6.43 11.58
CA PRO A 148 22.43 -4.98 11.67
C PRO A 148 22.35 -4.33 10.29
N ASN A 149 21.65 -3.20 10.21
CA ASN A 149 21.72 -2.30 9.08
C ASN A 149 23.11 -1.65 9.04
N ARG A 150 23.60 -1.43 7.83
CA ARG A 150 24.89 -0.81 7.54
C ARG A 150 24.75 0.66 7.18
N TYR A 151 23.65 1.07 6.56
CA TYR A 151 23.51 2.42 5.98
C TYR A 151 22.41 3.23 6.64
N VAL A 152 21.37 2.60 7.22
CA VAL A 152 20.26 3.29 7.87
C VAL A 152 20.01 2.83 9.31
N GLY A 153 19.84 3.77 10.21
CA GLY A 153 19.40 3.56 11.58
C GLY A 153 17.99 4.09 11.81
N LEU A 154 17.31 3.48 12.76
CA LEU A 154 16.06 3.97 13.34
C LEU A 154 16.38 4.81 14.57
N GLY A 155 15.67 5.91 14.76
CA GLY A 155 15.79 6.73 15.95
C GLY A 155 14.44 7.16 16.51
N PHE A 156 14.39 7.35 17.82
CA PHE A 156 13.30 8.07 18.43
C PHE A 156 13.79 8.99 19.55
N TRP A 157 13.27 10.21 19.55
CA TRP A 157 13.53 11.21 20.57
C TRP A 157 12.22 11.52 21.31
N GLN A 158 12.22 11.25 22.60
CA GLN A 158 11.09 11.50 23.48
C GLN A 158 11.43 12.61 24.46
N ARG A 159 10.48 13.52 24.65
CA ARG A 159 10.50 14.50 25.73
C ARG A 159 9.22 14.41 26.53
N ASN A 160 9.35 14.28 27.85
CA ASN A 160 8.26 14.28 28.81
C ASN A 160 8.33 15.53 29.68
N THR A 161 7.25 16.28 29.74
CA THR A 161 7.04 17.34 30.74
C THR A 161 6.02 16.83 31.76
N VAL A 162 6.48 16.59 32.99
CA VAL A 162 5.68 15.98 34.06
C VAL A 162 5.21 17.05 35.04
N SER A 163 3.93 17.02 35.35
CA SER A 163 3.26 17.84 36.37
C SER A 163 2.34 16.96 37.24
N THR A 164 1.74 17.53 38.28
CA THR A 164 0.86 16.77 39.18
C THR A 164 -0.31 16.16 38.43
N GLY A 165 -0.35 14.83 38.33
CA GLY A 165 -1.43 14.10 37.68
C GLY A 165 -1.36 14.05 36.14
N ARG A 166 -0.37 14.71 35.50
CA ARG A 166 -0.31 14.85 34.04
C ARG A 166 1.12 14.79 33.50
N GLN A 167 1.27 14.12 32.36
CA GLN A 167 2.49 14.10 31.56
C GLN A 167 2.16 14.53 30.12
N ASP A 168 2.82 15.58 29.64
CA ASP A 168 2.81 15.94 28.22
C ASP A 168 4.04 15.32 27.55
N THR A 169 3.83 14.52 26.52
CA THR A 169 4.87 13.76 25.82
C THR A 169 4.94 14.22 24.37
N SER A 170 6.13 14.60 23.90
CA SER A 170 6.43 14.66 22.47
C SER A 170 7.33 13.48 22.09
N PHE A 171 6.90 12.70 21.10
CA PHE A 171 7.63 11.56 20.58
C PHE A 171 7.92 11.79 19.10
N ASP A 172 9.19 11.89 18.73
CA ASP A 172 9.65 12.01 17.35
C ASP A 172 10.29 10.70 16.91
N SER A 173 9.71 10.02 15.92
CA SER A 173 10.32 8.86 15.28
C SER A 173 10.94 9.27 13.95
N PHE A 174 12.18 8.83 13.70
CA PHE A 174 12.94 9.21 12.52
C PHE A 174 13.84 8.07 12.03
N VAL A 175 14.32 8.21 10.80
CA VAL A 175 15.44 7.42 10.27
C VAL A 175 16.61 8.34 9.98
N TYR A 176 17.83 7.85 10.14
CA TYR A 176 19.05 8.58 9.86
C TYR A 176 20.07 7.66 9.20
N GLY A 177 20.84 8.14 8.24
CA GLY A 177 21.71 7.24 7.50
C GLY A 177 22.47 7.85 6.34
N LEU A 178 23.24 6.98 5.68
CA LEU A 178 24.03 7.27 4.50
C LEU A 178 23.16 7.04 3.26
N GLU A 179 22.53 8.12 2.77
CA GLU A 179 21.59 8.08 1.65
C GLU A 179 22.22 7.54 0.36
N THR A 180 21.42 6.83 -0.44
CA THR A 180 21.79 6.47 -1.81
C THR A 180 21.79 7.72 -2.70
N PRO A 181 22.86 7.99 -3.47
CA PRO A 181 22.84 9.05 -4.47
C PRO A 181 21.71 8.84 -5.48
N ALA A 182 21.01 9.90 -5.88
CA ALA A 182 19.85 9.79 -6.78
C ALA A 182 20.15 9.05 -8.10
N GLY A 183 21.35 9.22 -8.65
CA GLY A 183 21.81 8.53 -9.86
C GLY A 183 22.22 7.07 -9.66
N ALA A 184 22.36 6.62 -8.41
CA ALA A 184 22.71 5.25 -8.05
C ALA A 184 21.49 4.39 -7.67
N VAL A 185 20.30 5.02 -7.48
CA VAL A 185 19.05 4.29 -7.26
C VAL A 185 18.65 3.56 -8.54
N PRO A 186 18.48 2.22 -8.52
CA PRO A 186 18.00 1.47 -9.67
C PRO A 186 16.66 2.00 -10.22
N ARG A 187 16.50 2.04 -11.54
CA ARG A 187 15.27 2.56 -12.21
C ARG A 187 14.53 1.53 -13.04
N THR A 188 14.96 0.28 -12.99
CA THR A 188 14.43 -0.82 -13.78
C THR A 188 14.39 -2.09 -12.96
N GLY A 189 13.49 -3.00 -13.33
CA GLY A 189 13.30 -4.26 -12.61
C GLY A 189 12.55 -4.08 -11.30
N THR A 190 12.70 -5.03 -10.39
CA THR A 190 12.01 -5.04 -9.10
C THR A 190 12.98 -5.34 -7.96
N ALA A 191 12.58 -5.00 -6.74
CA ALA A 191 13.30 -5.38 -5.53
C ALA A 191 12.32 -5.62 -4.38
N SER A 192 12.76 -6.41 -3.41
CA SER A 192 12.08 -6.59 -2.12
C SER A 192 13.04 -6.25 -0.99
N TYR A 193 12.49 -5.70 0.09
CA TYR A 193 13.20 -5.46 1.34
C TYR A 193 12.43 -6.14 2.48
N VAL A 194 13.17 -6.77 3.40
CA VAL A 194 12.61 -7.20 4.67
C VAL A 194 12.62 -5.99 5.59
N THR A 195 11.45 -5.56 6.04
CA THR A 195 11.31 -4.37 6.88
C THR A 195 11.07 -4.73 8.33
N ASP A 196 11.36 -3.78 9.20
CA ASP A 196 11.04 -3.81 10.62
C ASP A 196 10.49 -2.45 11.01
N ALA A 197 9.24 -2.43 11.46
CA ALA A 197 8.55 -1.22 11.87
C ALA A 197 8.61 -1.08 13.39
N LEU A 198 8.71 0.17 13.86
CA LEU A 198 8.47 0.58 15.23
C LEU A 198 7.58 1.82 15.23
N GLY A 199 6.59 1.86 16.11
CA GLY A 199 5.73 3.03 16.23
C GLY A 199 5.13 3.21 17.61
N PHE A 200 4.49 4.35 17.78
CA PHE A 200 3.79 4.78 18.98
C PHE A 200 2.36 5.15 18.59
N VAL A 201 1.39 4.59 19.31
CA VAL A 201 -0.04 4.84 19.12
C VAL A 201 -0.67 5.33 20.41
N THR A 202 -1.49 6.37 20.26
CA THR A 202 -2.24 7.00 21.35
C THR A 202 -3.71 7.07 20.97
N THR A 203 -4.60 6.69 21.87
CA THR A 203 -6.06 6.78 21.70
C THR A 203 -6.66 7.39 22.97
N PRO A 204 -7.44 8.48 22.88
CA PRO A 204 -8.07 9.10 24.04
C PRO A 204 -8.84 8.09 24.92
N GLY A 205 -8.66 8.18 26.24
CA GLY A 205 -9.25 7.27 27.22
C GLY A 205 -8.57 5.89 27.32
N LYS A 206 -7.50 5.64 26.55
CA LYS A 206 -6.74 4.39 26.57
C LYS A 206 -5.31 4.62 27.02
N VAL A 207 -4.67 3.54 27.48
CA VAL A 207 -3.24 3.57 27.76
C VAL A 207 -2.47 3.65 26.43
N PRO A 208 -1.44 4.52 26.29
CA PRO A 208 -0.60 4.54 25.11
C PRO A 208 0.06 3.18 24.85
N ARG A 209 0.38 2.89 23.59
CA ARG A 209 1.10 1.66 23.21
C ARG A 209 2.22 1.94 22.25
N ALA A 210 3.27 1.15 22.33
CA ALA A 210 4.20 0.98 21.22
C ALA A 210 3.81 -0.23 20.40
N PHE A 211 4.25 -0.26 19.16
CA PHE A 211 4.19 -1.45 18.35
C PHE A 211 5.47 -1.69 17.59
N THR A 212 5.74 -2.96 17.29
CA THR A 212 6.81 -3.36 16.38
C THR A 212 6.47 -4.66 15.68
N GLY A 213 7.04 -4.88 14.49
CA GLY A 213 6.86 -6.11 13.75
C GLY A 213 7.64 -6.14 12.43
N PRO A 214 7.94 -7.35 11.92
CA PRO A 214 8.55 -7.51 10.62
C PRO A 214 7.53 -7.25 9.51
N GLY A 215 8.02 -6.83 8.36
CA GLY A 215 7.23 -6.64 7.15
C GLY A 215 8.00 -6.91 5.88
N SER A 216 7.36 -6.60 4.76
CA SER A 216 7.97 -6.56 3.44
C SER A 216 7.71 -5.20 2.81
N PHE A 217 8.67 -4.74 2.01
CA PHE A 217 8.53 -3.61 1.10
C PHE A 217 8.94 -4.08 -0.29
N ASP A 218 7.97 -4.14 -1.19
CA ASP A 218 8.17 -4.53 -2.57
C ASP A 218 8.16 -3.27 -3.44
N VAL A 219 9.06 -3.19 -4.41
CA VAL A 219 9.18 -2.06 -5.33
C VAL A 219 9.29 -2.56 -6.77
N ASP A 220 8.50 -1.92 -7.64
CA ASP A 220 8.65 -2.00 -9.08
C ASP A 220 9.32 -0.70 -9.52
N LEU A 221 10.62 -0.80 -9.81
CA LEU A 221 11.47 0.35 -10.12
C LEU A 221 11.15 0.91 -11.50
N ALA A 222 10.66 0.06 -12.41
CA ALA A 222 10.27 0.47 -13.75
C ALA A 222 8.95 1.26 -13.74
N GLN A 223 8.00 0.87 -12.88
CA GLN A 223 6.75 1.61 -12.69
C GLN A 223 6.86 2.73 -11.65
N GLY A 224 7.94 2.78 -10.87
CA GLY A 224 8.14 3.77 -9.83
C GLY A 224 7.12 3.66 -8.71
N ILE A 225 6.75 2.44 -8.32
CA ILE A 225 5.73 2.16 -7.30
C ILE A 225 6.24 1.21 -6.24
N PHE A 226 5.65 1.31 -5.04
CA PHE A 226 5.92 0.38 -3.96
C PHE A 226 4.63 -0.02 -3.22
N ALA A 227 4.69 -1.17 -2.56
CA ALA A 227 3.74 -1.58 -1.54
C ALA A 227 4.51 -2.14 -0.34
N THR A 228 3.98 -1.94 0.86
CA THR A 228 4.53 -2.49 2.09
C THR A 228 3.43 -2.96 3.02
N HIS A 229 3.70 -4.05 3.71
CA HIS A 229 2.80 -4.63 4.70
C HIS A 229 3.61 -5.20 5.87
N ALA A 230 3.15 -5.00 7.10
CA ALA A 230 3.73 -5.59 8.30
C ALA A 230 2.64 -6.05 9.27
N TYR A 231 2.85 -7.21 9.88
CA TYR A 231 2.09 -7.61 11.06
C TYR A 231 2.83 -7.14 12.30
N VAL A 232 2.18 -6.34 13.12
CA VAL A 232 2.80 -5.72 14.29
C VAL A 232 2.14 -6.21 15.57
N LEU A 233 2.84 -5.95 16.68
CA LEU A 233 2.43 -6.35 18.02
C LEU A 233 2.40 -5.10 18.87
N GLU A 234 1.30 -4.87 19.56
CA GLU A 234 1.15 -3.76 20.48
C GLU A 234 1.61 -4.16 21.89
N TYR A 235 2.27 -3.22 22.58
CA TYR A 235 2.77 -3.33 23.94
C TYR A 235 2.25 -2.15 24.74
N ASP A 236 1.52 -2.43 25.83
CA ASP A 236 1.05 -1.41 26.77
C ASP A 236 2.23 -0.79 27.52
N LEU A 237 2.28 0.55 27.63
CA LEU A 237 3.43 1.23 28.23
C LEU A 237 3.43 1.25 29.76
N THR A 238 2.32 0.90 30.39
CA THR A 238 2.24 0.69 31.84
C THR A 238 2.42 -0.75 32.25
N SER A 239 2.15 -1.68 31.34
CA SER A 239 2.33 -3.11 31.54
C SER A 239 2.90 -3.72 30.25
N PRO A 240 4.21 -3.54 29.96
CA PRO A 240 4.82 -3.98 28.71
C PRO A 240 4.84 -5.50 28.51
N GLU A 241 4.50 -6.27 29.54
CA GLU A 241 4.24 -7.71 29.45
C GLU A 241 2.88 -8.02 28.80
N THR A 242 1.93 -7.07 28.85
CA THR A 242 0.64 -7.13 28.16
C THR A 242 0.84 -6.85 26.68
N ARG A 243 0.77 -7.91 25.88
CA ARG A 243 0.90 -7.87 24.42
C ARG A 243 -0.44 -8.16 23.77
N THR A 244 -0.79 -7.35 22.77
CA THR A 244 -1.91 -7.62 21.86
C THR A 244 -1.37 -7.87 20.45
N GLY A 245 -1.96 -8.83 19.75
CA GLY A 245 -1.57 -9.21 18.38
C GLY A 245 -2.63 -10.09 17.73
N GLY A 246 -2.34 -10.65 16.54
CA GLY A 246 -3.25 -11.57 15.84
C GLY A 246 -4.20 -10.93 14.83
N GLY A 247 -4.01 -9.65 14.54
CA GLY A 247 -4.76 -8.91 13.52
C GLY A 247 -4.42 -7.42 13.48
N ILE A 248 -3.25 -7.05 14.02
CA ILE A 248 -2.75 -5.67 14.03
C ILE A 248 -1.80 -5.54 12.85
N ASP A 249 -2.13 -4.63 11.95
CA ASP A 249 -1.44 -4.50 10.69
C ASP A 249 -1.06 -3.05 10.39
N TYR A 250 -0.03 -2.95 9.57
CA TYR A 250 0.42 -1.73 8.96
C TYR A 250 0.52 -1.98 7.46
N THR A 251 -0.18 -1.17 6.66
CA THR A 251 -0.19 -1.28 5.20
C THR A 251 0.11 0.10 4.60
N ALA A 252 1.00 0.16 3.60
CA ALA A 252 1.23 1.38 2.84
C ALA A 252 1.52 1.11 1.37
N GLY A 253 1.27 2.10 0.52
CA GLY A 253 1.56 2.04 -0.90
C GLY A 253 1.71 3.43 -1.49
N GLY A 254 2.51 3.56 -2.54
CA GLY A 254 2.80 4.85 -3.13
C GLY A 254 3.80 4.81 -4.27
N ARG A 255 4.50 5.93 -4.47
CA ARG A 255 5.39 6.14 -5.61
C ARG A 255 6.80 6.50 -5.19
N LEU A 256 7.75 6.14 -6.05
CA LEU A 256 9.12 6.63 -6.00
C LEU A 256 9.19 8.06 -6.53
N THR A 257 10.14 8.83 -6.02
CA THR A 257 10.48 10.14 -6.57
C THR A 257 11.55 9.99 -7.66
N ALA A 258 11.74 11.04 -8.46
CA ALA A 258 12.85 11.12 -9.40
C ALA A 258 14.22 11.08 -8.71
N GLY A 259 14.28 11.43 -7.41
CA GLY A 259 15.46 11.34 -6.57
C GLY A 259 15.60 9.96 -5.92
N ASN A 260 16.06 9.93 -4.68
CA ASN A 260 16.22 8.72 -3.86
C ASN A 260 15.06 8.45 -2.90
N GLY A 261 13.95 9.17 -3.06
CA GLY A 261 12.83 9.14 -2.12
C GLY A 261 11.67 8.28 -2.61
N PHE A 262 10.74 8.03 -1.69
CA PHE A 262 9.42 7.49 -1.98
C PHE A 262 8.41 8.03 -0.97
N SER A 263 7.15 8.10 -1.39
CA SER A 263 6.06 8.57 -0.53
C SER A 263 4.73 7.94 -0.92
N GLY A 264 3.87 7.74 0.07
CA GLY A 264 2.59 7.08 -0.12
C GLY A 264 1.63 7.30 1.03
N ASN A 265 0.46 6.68 0.91
CA ASN A 265 -0.52 6.61 1.97
C ASN A 265 -0.25 5.37 2.82
N PHE A 266 -0.52 5.45 4.12
CA PHE A 266 -0.51 4.28 5.00
C PHE A 266 -1.75 4.20 5.86
N THR A 267 -2.01 2.99 6.35
CA THR A 267 -2.98 2.69 7.40
C THR A 267 -2.36 1.85 8.49
N TYR A 268 -2.81 2.09 9.70
CA TYR A 268 -2.52 1.33 10.90
C TYR A 268 -3.84 0.80 11.48
N GLY A 269 -3.95 -0.51 11.61
CA GLY A 269 -5.06 -1.22 12.23
C GLY A 269 -4.70 -1.67 13.65
N GLY A 270 -4.91 -0.81 14.64
CA GLY A 270 -4.63 -1.07 16.06
C GLY A 270 -5.75 -1.80 16.80
N THR A 271 -5.47 -2.20 18.05
CA THR A 271 -6.48 -2.84 18.93
C THR A 271 -7.65 -1.90 19.23
N ASP A 272 -7.36 -0.63 19.54
CA ASP A 272 -8.37 0.35 19.97
C ASP A 272 -8.76 1.34 18.87
N THR A 273 -8.02 1.38 17.76
CA THR A 273 -8.17 2.46 16.76
C THR A 273 -7.68 2.03 15.39
N ARG A 274 -8.18 2.72 14.37
CA ARG A 274 -7.63 2.71 13.02
C ARG A 274 -7.21 4.12 12.65
N VAL A 275 -5.97 4.25 12.19
CA VAL A 275 -5.38 5.54 11.82
C VAL A 275 -4.84 5.45 10.40
N SER A 276 -5.00 6.52 9.63
CA SER A 276 -4.42 6.63 8.30
C SER A 276 -3.61 7.90 8.20
N GLY A 277 -2.65 7.92 7.30
CA GLY A 277 -1.83 9.09 7.08
C GLY A 277 -0.87 8.87 5.93
N THR A 278 0.31 9.48 6.04
CA THR A 278 1.34 9.41 5.00
C THR A 278 2.60 8.70 5.48
N LEU A 279 3.23 7.99 4.55
CA LEU A 279 4.59 7.50 4.67
C LEU A 279 5.51 8.30 3.75
N VAL A 280 6.70 8.62 4.23
CA VAL A 280 7.79 9.21 3.44
C VAL A 280 9.08 8.48 3.79
N GLY A 281 9.87 8.14 2.79
CA GLY A 281 11.14 7.43 2.98
C GLY A 281 12.14 7.64 1.85
N GLN A 282 13.30 7.03 2.02
CA GLN A 282 14.44 7.12 1.11
C GLN A 282 15.20 5.78 1.03
N PHE A 283 15.98 5.63 -0.04
CA PHE A 283 16.97 4.56 -0.20
C PHE A 283 18.31 4.95 0.46
N PHE A 284 18.97 3.97 1.07
CA PHE A 284 20.25 4.11 1.78
C PHE A 284 21.28 3.11 1.24
N GLY A 285 22.55 3.53 1.28
CA GLY A 285 23.69 2.76 0.79
C GLY A 285 24.07 3.07 -0.66
N PRO A 286 25.27 2.66 -1.12
CA PRO A 286 25.78 2.98 -2.46
C PRO A 286 24.87 2.54 -3.63
N GLY A 287 24.07 1.49 -3.45
CA GLY A 287 23.24 0.89 -4.49
C GLY A 287 21.82 0.57 -4.03
N ALA A 288 21.27 1.36 -3.09
CA ALA A 288 19.95 1.15 -2.50
C ALA A 288 19.80 -0.20 -1.80
N GLU A 289 20.83 -0.61 -1.05
CA GLU A 289 20.85 -1.85 -0.27
C GLU A 289 19.86 -1.82 0.89
N GLU A 290 19.51 -0.64 1.38
CA GLU A 290 18.61 -0.45 2.51
C GLU A 290 17.58 0.65 2.23
N ILE A 291 16.49 0.62 3.00
CA ILE A 291 15.45 1.66 2.99
C ILE A 291 15.16 2.13 4.40
N GLY A 292 14.75 3.38 4.52
CA GLY A 292 14.24 3.95 5.77
C GLY A 292 13.05 4.84 5.48
N ALA A 293 12.03 4.78 6.33
CA ALA A 293 10.85 5.61 6.19
C ALA A 293 10.24 5.97 7.53
N THR A 294 9.46 7.05 7.54
CA THR A 294 8.62 7.45 8.68
C THR A 294 7.17 7.60 8.25
N PHE A 295 6.25 7.22 9.15
CA PHE A 295 4.82 7.28 8.93
C PHE A 295 4.13 8.03 10.07
N SER A 296 3.12 8.83 9.74
CA SER A 296 2.39 9.66 10.72
C SER A 296 0.95 9.89 10.29
N GLY A 297 0.00 9.71 11.20
CA GLY A 297 -1.40 9.96 10.93
C GLY A 297 -2.21 10.15 12.22
N ASP A 298 -3.40 10.71 12.08
CA ASP A 298 -4.39 10.81 13.15
C ASP A 298 -5.80 10.54 12.60
N ASN A 299 -6.80 10.59 13.47
CA ASN A 299 -8.19 10.43 13.06
C ASN A 299 -9.13 11.38 13.82
N ALA A 300 -10.38 11.47 13.33
CA ALA A 300 -11.40 12.34 13.92
C ALA A 300 -11.78 12.01 15.38
N ALA A 301 -11.43 10.82 15.88
CA ALA A 301 -11.62 10.44 17.28
C ALA A 301 -10.46 10.90 18.19
N GLY A 302 -9.45 11.59 17.64
CA GLY A 302 -8.28 12.10 18.37
C GLY A 302 -7.20 11.05 18.62
N ALA A 303 -7.28 9.88 17.99
CA ALA A 303 -6.18 8.92 18.01
C ALA A 303 -5.07 9.36 17.05
N ALA A 304 -3.82 9.10 17.42
CA ALA A 304 -2.63 9.47 16.65
C ALA A 304 -1.64 8.31 16.62
N VAL A 305 -0.93 8.18 15.49
CA VAL A 305 0.14 7.21 15.26
C VAL A 305 1.33 7.92 14.64
N SER A 306 2.52 7.64 15.15
CA SER A 306 3.78 7.96 14.49
C SER A 306 4.76 6.80 14.60
N GLY A 307 5.69 6.70 13.67
CA GLY A 307 6.71 5.68 13.71
C GLY A 307 7.64 5.71 12.51
N SER A 308 8.51 4.72 12.49
CA SER A 308 9.53 4.53 11.48
C SER A 308 9.69 3.06 11.13
N LEU A 309 10.27 2.82 9.97
CA LEU A 309 10.71 1.50 9.56
C LEU A 309 12.09 1.60 8.91
N THR A 310 12.85 0.52 9.04
CA THR A 310 14.04 0.28 8.22
C THR A 310 13.87 -1.03 7.48
N GLY A 311 14.57 -1.20 6.36
CA GLY A 311 14.52 -2.44 5.60
C GLY A 311 15.82 -2.76 4.89
N GLN A 312 16.11 -4.05 4.80
CA GLN A 312 17.29 -4.60 4.14
C GLN A 312 16.88 -5.30 2.87
N ARG A 313 17.61 -5.05 1.78
CA ARG A 313 17.32 -5.67 0.49
C ARG A 313 17.44 -7.18 0.60
N LEU A 314 16.40 -7.85 0.14
CA LEU A 314 16.39 -9.29 -0.02
C LEU A 314 17.01 -9.65 -1.38
N GLY A 315 17.85 -10.69 -1.41
CA GLY A 315 18.30 -11.26 -2.68
C GLY A 315 17.16 -11.96 -3.43
N GLY A 316 17.07 -11.74 -4.75
CA GLY A 316 16.07 -12.37 -5.62
C GLY A 316 15.09 -11.40 -6.25
N ALA A 317 14.11 -11.94 -7.00
CA ALA A 317 13.02 -11.17 -7.59
C ALA A 317 12.03 -10.70 -6.51
N ALA A 318 11.23 -9.68 -6.83
CA ALA A 318 10.17 -9.23 -5.95
C ALA A 318 9.22 -10.37 -5.55
N ARG A 319 8.74 -10.33 -4.32
CA ARG A 319 7.85 -11.36 -3.76
C ARG A 319 6.39 -11.20 -4.17
N SER A 320 6.01 -10.03 -4.66
CA SER A 320 4.65 -9.70 -5.03
C SER A 320 4.61 -8.93 -6.35
N ASN A 321 3.50 -9.09 -7.08
CA ASN A 321 3.24 -8.29 -8.27
C ASN A 321 2.58 -6.98 -7.86
N LEU A 322 3.16 -5.86 -8.29
CA LEU A 322 2.60 -4.52 -8.04
C LEU A 322 1.83 -3.96 -9.25
N SER A 323 2.00 -4.59 -10.42
CA SER A 323 1.35 -4.18 -11.67
C SER A 323 1.09 -5.38 -12.58
N LEU A 324 0.19 -5.22 -13.55
CA LEU A 324 -0.06 -6.21 -14.61
C LEU A 324 0.95 -6.14 -15.76
N VAL A 325 1.72 -5.06 -15.85
CA VAL A 325 2.70 -4.84 -16.92
C VAL A 325 4.05 -5.47 -16.62
N ASN A 326 4.31 -5.85 -15.37
CA ASN A 326 5.57 -6.41 -14.91
C ASN A 326 5.32 -7.52 -13.87
N LEU A 327 4.74 -8.63 -14.33
CA LEU A 327 4.55 -9.81 -13.49
C LEU A 327 5.88 -10.51 -13.24
N THR A 328 6.27 -10.61 -11.97
CA THR A 328 7.51 -11.25 -11.52
C THR A 328 7.27 -12.61 -10.86
N THR A 329 6.04 -12.87 -10.42
CA THR A 329 5.61 -14.14 -9.85
C THR A 329 4.22 -14.52 -10.40
N GLU A 330 3.82 -15.78 -10.22
CA GLU A 330 2.46 -16.23 -10.51
C GLU A 330 1.45 -15.38 -9.72
N GLN A 331 0.38 -14.95 -10.39
CA GLN A 331 -0.70 -14.14 -9.80
C GLN A 331 -2.05 -14.82 -9.99
N LEU A 332 -2.66 -15.27 -8.90
CA LEU A 332 -4.06 -15.65 -8.86
C LEU A 332 -4.93 -14.40 -8.61
N PHE A 333 -5.99 -14.27 -9.40
CA PHE A 333 -7.04 -13.27 -9.26
C PHE A 333 -8.37 -13.95 -8.99
N TYR A 334 -9.11 -13.43 -8.01
CA TYR A 334 -10.53 -13.71 -7.81
C TYR A 334 -11.34 -12.66 -8.56
N ALA A 335 -11.57 -12.91 -9.85
CA ALA A 335 -12.12 -11.94 -10.77
C ALA A 335 -13.67 -11.90 -10.69
N ARG A 336 -14.24 -10.69 -10.64
CA ARG A 336 -15.70 -10.52 -10.76
C ARG A 336 -16.11 -10.87 -12.18
N GLU A 337 -16.97 -11.88 -12.33
CA GLU A 337 -17.43 -12.38 -13.63
C GLU A 337 -18.92 -12.11 -13.82
N SER A 338 -19.28 -11.69 -15.03
CA SER A 338 -20.64 -11.74 -15.54
C SER A 338 -20.65 -12.60 -16.80
N ASN A 339 -21.59 -13.52 -16.92
CA ASN A 339 -21.74 -14.36 -18.10
C ASN A 339 -23.19 -14.46 -18.57
N TYR A 340 -23.36 -14.89 -19.81
CA TYR A 340 -24.63 -15.39 -20.30
C TYR A 340 -24.47 -16.79 -20.90
N THR A 341 -25.55 -17.56 -20.89
CA THR A 341 -25.69 -18.84 -21.59
C THR A 341 -26.97 -18.85 -22.40
N LEU A 342 -26.89 -19.32 -23.63
CA LEU A 342 -28.05 -19.59 -24.48
C LEU A 342 -28.60 -20.97 -24.15
N GLN A 343 -29.87 -21.02 -23.79
CA GLN A 343 -30.57 -22.24 -23.40
C GLN A 343 -31.87 -22.37 -24.20
N ASN A 344 -32.30 -23.62 -24.42
CA ASN A 344 -33.62 -23.89 -24.94
C ASN A 344 -34.63 -23.85 -23.79
N GLY A 345 -35.59 -22.93 -23.86
CA GLY A 345 -36.69 -22.83 -22.91
C GLY A 345 -37.77 -23.88 -23.14
N TYR A 346 -38.79 -23.88 -22.28
CA TYR A 346 -39.97 -24.73 -22.44
C TYR A 346 -40.64 -24.43 -23.78
N GLY A 347 -40.91 -25.47 -24.59
CA GLY A 347 -41.44 -25.31 -25.94
C GLY A 347 -40.40 -24.98 -27.03
N GLY A 348 -39.10 -25.07 -26.74
CA GLY A 348 -38.02 -24.92 -27.73
C GLY A 348 -37.65 -23.48 -28.08
N VAL A 349 -38.21 -22.49 -27.36
CA VAL A 349 -37.88 -21.08 -27.56
C VAL A 349 -36.53 -20.78 -26.90
N PRO A 350 -35.51 -20.31 -27.63
CA PRO A 350 -34.21 -20.00 -27.04
C PRO A 350 -34.32 -18.76 -26.13
N PHE A 351 -33.60 -18.77 -25.03
CA PHE A 351 -33.45 -17.62 -24.14
C PHE A 351 -32.02 -17.50 -23.63
N ALA A 352 -31.63 -16.28 -23.26
CA ALA A 352 -30.35 -16.01 -22.61
C ALA A 352 -30.54 -15.97 -21.09
N SER A 353 -29.91 -16.92 -20.40
CA SER A 353 -29.74 -16.87 -18.93
C SER A 353 -28.47 -16.11 -18.60
N THR A 354 -28.44 -15.34 -17.51
CA THR A 354 -27.20 -14.67 -17.06
C THR A 354 -26.87 -14.96 -15.61
N TYR A 355 -25.58 -14.91 -15.31
CA TYR A 355 -25.05 -15.15 -13.98
C TYR A 355 -23.95 -14.15 -13.64
N GLN A 356 -23.81 -13.84 -12.35
CA GLN A 356 -22.74 -13.01 -11.79
C GLN A 356 -22.11 -13.74 -10.61
N GLY A 357 -20.79 -13.78 -10.55
CA GLY A 357 -20.07 -14.46 -9.49
C GLY A 357 -18.57 -14.16 -9.49
N ILE A 358 -17.79 -15.06 -8.90
CA ILE A 358 -16.33 -14.94 -8.83
C ILE A 358 -15.72 -16.08 -9.65
N ALA A 359 -14.90 -15.70 -10.62
CA ALA A 359 -14.06 -16.57 -11.44
C ALA A 359 -12.63 -16.56 -10.90
N GLN A 360 -11.83 -17.55 -11.31
CA GLN A 360 -10.39 -17.53 -11.05
C GLN A 360 -9.64 -17.30 -12.36
N LEU A 361 -8.61 -16.46 -12.30
CA LEU A 361 -7.65 -16.24 -13.38
C LEU A 361 -6.25 -16.26 -12.79
N THR A 362 -5.39 -17.09 -13.34
CA THR A 362 -3.97 -17.12 -12.95
C THR A 362 -3.12 -16.68 -14.13
N LEU A 363 -2.34 -15.61 -13.94
CA LEU A 363 -1.34 -15.14 -14.91
C LEU A 363 0.06 -15.52 -14.43
N ARG A 364 0.92 -15.93 -15.37
CA ARG A 364 2.30 -16.35 -15.08
C ARG A 364 3.31 -15.53 -15.89
N PRO A 365 4.51 -15.26 -15.33
CA PRO A 365 5.56 -14.50 -16.04
C PRO A 365 6.02 -15.14 -17.36
N ASP A 366 5.93 -16.47 -17.48
CA ASP A 366 6.24 -17.20 -18.72
C ASP A 366 5.21 -17.01 -19.84
N GLY A 367 4.15 -16.25 -19.56
CA GLY A 367 3.08 -15.96 -20.49
C GLY A 367 1.99 -17.01 -20.59
N SER A 368 2.03 -18.06 -19.75
CA SER A 368 0.93 -19.01 -19.60
C SER A 368 -0.18 -18.44 -18.70
N VAL A 369 -1.39 -18.97 -18.88
CA VAL A 369 -2.59 -18.53 -18.18
C VAL A 369 -3.49 -19.73 -17.87
N SER A 370 -4.14 -19.70 -16.72
CA SER A 370 -5.25 -20.61 -16.43
C SER A 370 -6.49 -19.82 -15.98
N ALA A 371 -7.68 -20.30 -16.34
CA ALA A 371 -8.94 -19.65 -16.01
C ALA A 371 -10.03 -20.68 -15.67
N THR A 372 -10.88 -20.32 -14.72
CA THR A 372 -12.16 -21.00 -14.44
C THR A 372 -13.27 -19.97 -14.44
N GLY A 373 -14.49 -20.37 -14.79
CA GLY A 373 -15.64 -19.47 -14.66
C GLY A 373 -16.28 -19.52 -13.29
N ALA A 374 -17.24 -18.61 -13.07
CA ALA A 374 -18.00 -18.53 -11.83
C ALA A 374 -19.11 -19.59 -11.70
N ILE A 375 -19.33 -20.38 -12.77
CA ILE A 375 -20.27 -21.50 -12.81
C ILE A 375 -19.55 -22.75 -13.29
N SER A 376 -19.99 -23.92 -12.81
CA SER A 376 -19.36 -25.22 -13.10
C SER A 376 -19.37 -25.62 -14.58
N THR A 377 -20.19 -24.97 -15.41
CA THR A 377 -20.31 -25.24 -16.84
C THR A 377 -19.22 -24.54 -17.67
N VAL A 378 -18.59 -23.48 -17.14
CA VAL A 378 -17.41 -22.88 -17.77
C VAL A 378 -16.19 -23.75 -17.40
N PRO A 379 -15.53 -24.38 -18.40
CA PRO A 379 -14.48 -25.35 -18.11
C PRO A 379 -13.23 -24.69 -17.51
N TYR A 380 -12.44 -25.48 -16.79
CA TYR A 380 -11.07 -25.10 -16.43
C TYR A 380 -10.22 -25.09 -17.71
N ALA A 381 -9.68 -23.93 -18.05
CA ALA A 381 -8.83 -23.76 -19.21
C ALA A 381 -7.40 -23.47 -18.78
N GLN A 382 -6.43 -24.10 -19.45
CA GLN A 382 -5.02 -23.79 -19.31
C GLN A 382 -4.43 -23.56 -20.70
N PHE A 383 -3.77 -22.42 -20.88
CA PHE A 383 -3.08 -22.05 -22.10
C PHE A 383 -1.62 -21.74 -21.78
N THR A 384 -0.75 -22.07 -22.71
CA THR A 384 0.66 -21.70 -22.68
C THR A 384 0.90 -20.49 -23.61
N ALA A 385 2.10 -19.92 -23.57
CA ALA A 385 2.50 -18.90 -24.53
C ALA A 385 2.37 -19.35 -26.00
N ALA A 386 2.49 -20.65 -26.28
CA ALA A 386 2.32 -21.22 -27.62
C ALA A 386 0.87 -21.22 -28.12
N ASN A 387 -0.11 -21.06 -27.22
CA ASN A 387 -1.52 -20.94 -27.59
C ASN A 387 -1.91 -19.50 -28.00
N ARG A 388 -0.97 -18.55 -27.96
CA ARG A 388 -1.25 -17.17 -28.36
C ARG A 388 -1.50 -17.09 -29.87
N VAL A 389 -2.56 -16.38 -30.24
CA VAL A 389 -2.96 -16.16 -31.63
C VAL A 389 -3.24 -14.68 -31.87
N GLU A 390 -3.00 -14.22 -33.10
CA GLU A 390 -3.47 -12.91 -33.54
C GLU A 390 -4.95 -13.00 -33.92
N ASP A 391 -5.78 -12.13 -33.36
CA ASP A 391 -7.23 -12.10 -33.63
C ASP A 391 -7.71 -10.77 -34.23
N GLY A 392 -6.78 -9.96 -34.72
CA GLY A 392 -7.03 -8.65 -35.32
C GLY A 392 -7.30 -7.51 -34.33
N ARG A 393 -7.42 -7.78 -33.02
CA ARG A 393 -7.68 -6.74 -32.00
C ARG A 393 -6.38 -6.34 -31.29
N ALA A 394 -5.81 -5.19 -31.69
CA ALA A 394 -4.55 -4.70 -31.12
C ALA A 394 -4.59 -4.47 -29.59
N SER A 395 -5.76 -4.20 -29.02
CA SER A 395 -5.95 -4.02 -27.57
C SER A 395 -6.04 -5.34 -26.79
N PHE A 396 -5.87 -6.51 -27.41
CA PHE A 396 -6.03 -7.81 -26.77
C PHE A 396 -4.78 -8.70 -26.88
N ILE A 397 -4.65 -9.61 -25.92
CA ILE A 397 -3.79 -10.79 -25.96
C ILE A 397 -4.75 -11.99 -25.98
N THR A 398 -4.72 -12.77 -27.05
CA THR A 398 -5.70 -13.85 -27.26
C THR A 398 -5.03 -15.21 -27.28
N TYR A 399 -5.60 -16.14 -26.53
CA TYR A 399 -5.22 -17.54 -26.48
C TYR A 399 -6.32 -18.38 -27.10
N GLN A 400 -5.93 -19.40 -27.88
CA GLN A 400 -6.85 -20.36 -28.46
C GLN A 400 -6.26 -21.78 -28.38
N GLY A 401 -7.12 -22.76 -28.09
CA GLY A 401 -6.70 -24.15 -27.95
C GLY A 401 -7.88 -25.09 -27.70
N SER A 402 -7.57 -26.36 -27.43
CA SER A 402 -8.57 -27.35 -27.03
C SER A 402 -8.67 -27.41 -25.51
N VAL A 403 -9.89 -27.29 -24.98
CA VAL A 403 -10.23 -27.39 -23.56
C VAL A 403 -11.32 -28.46 -23.43
N ASP A 404 -11.07 -29.52 -22.67
CA ASP A 404 -11.94 -30.71 -22.58
C ASP A 404 -12.37 -31.27 -23.95
N GLY A 405 -11.45 -31.24 -24.92
CA GLY A 405 -11.71 -31.69 -26.30
C GLY A 405 -12.53 -30.73 -27.16
N GLN A 406 -12.84 -29.53 -26.68
CA GLN A 406 -13.60 -28.51 -27.41
C GLN A 406 -12.76 -27.24 -27.67
N PRO A 407 -13.03 -26.46 -28.73
CA PRO A 407 -12.37 -25.18 -28.93
C PRO A 407 -12.67 -24.21 -27.78
N GLY A 408 -11.61 -23.69 -27.16
CA GLY A 408 -11.68 -22.64 -26.14
C GLY A 408 -10.84 -21.42 -26.55
N LYS A 409 -11.34 -20.23 -26.21
CA LYS A 409 -10.69 -18.95 -26.50
C LYS A 409 -10.75 -18.03 -25.29
N LEU A 410 -9.60 -17.48 -24.91
CA LEU A 410 -9.47 -16.48 -23.86
C LEU A 410 -8.81 -15.23 -24.42
N SER A 411 -9.52 -14.10 -24.37
CA SER A 411 -8.98 -12.79 -24.78
C SER A 411 -8.80 -11.92 -23.56
N LEU A 412 -7.60 -11.41 -23.31
CA LEU A 412 -7.29 -10.52 -22.20
C LEU A 412 -7.04 -9.11 -22.73
N TYR A 413 -7.67 -8.10 -22.13
CA TYR A 413 -7.39 -6.71 -22.47
C TYR A 413 -5.93 -6.39 -22.12
N ARG A 414 -5.18 -5.86 -23.08
CA ARG A 414 -3.73 -5.72 -22.96
C ARG A 414 -3.41 -4.62 -21.93
N PRO A 415 -2.64 -4.90 -20.86
CA PRO A 415 -2.15 -3.86 -19.99
C PRO A 415 -0.95 -3.12 -20.63
N GLY A 416 -0.71 -1.91 -20.18
CA GLY A 416 0.49 -1.13 -20.45
C GLY A 416 0.46 -0.27 -21.72
N PRO A 417 1.60 0.34 -22.07
CA PRO A 417 1.69 1.30 -23.17
C PRO A 417 1.45 0.69 -24.56
N ALA A 418 1.52 -0.65 -24.67
CA ALA A 418 1.25 -1.37 -25.90
C ALA A 418 -0.25 -1.49 -26.23
N ASN A 419 -1.16 -1.03 -25.36
CA ASN A 419 -2.58 -0.93 -25.65
C ASN A 419 -2.90 0.43 -26.29
N PRO A 420 -3.36 0.46 -27.56
CA PRO A 420 -3.60 1.71 -28.27
C PRO A 420 -4.89 2.43 -27.85
N GLU A 421 -5.79 1.77 -27.10
CA GLU A 421 -7.09 2.32 -26.74
C GLU A 421 -7.09 2.91 -25.32
N LEU A 422 -6.63 2.14 -24.33
CA LEU A 422 -6.52 2.62 -22.94
C LEU A 422 -5.34 1.92 -22.24
N GLN A 423 -4.34 2.72 -21.84
CA GLN A 423 -3.14 2.22 -21.19
C GLN A 423 -3.37 2.04 -19.69
N LEU A 424 -3.52 0.79 -19.26
CA LEU A 424 -3.77 0.41 -17.86
C LEU A 424 -2.59 -0.35 -17.26
N THR A 425 -2.24 -0.04 -16.02
CA THR A 425 -1.13 -0.63 -15.28
C THR A 425 -1.59 -1.70 -14.29
N TYR A 426 -2.78 -1.54 -13.70
CA TYR A 426 -3.24 -2.33 -12.55
C TYR A 426 -4.49 -3.15 -12.82
N ALA A 427 -5.34 -2.70 -13.75
CA ALA A 427 -6.60 -3.34 -14.08
C ALA A 427 -6.62 -3.87 -15.53
N SER A 428 -7.41 -4.91 -15.74
CA SER A 428 -7.75 -5.45 -17.04
C SER A 428 -9.07 -6.23 -16.96
N PHE A 429 -9.50 -6.79 -18.08
CA PHE A 429 -10.59 -7.74 -18.13
C PHE A 429 -10.30 -8.86 -19.12
N GLY A 430 -10.94 -10.01 -18.89
CA GLY A 430 -10.89 -11.19 -19.76
C GLY A 430 -12.25 -11.50 -20.37
N ILE A 431 -12.23 -12.02 -21.59
CA ILE A 431 -13.38 -12.57 -22.30
C ILE A 431 -13.09 -14.04 -22.57
N TRP A 432 -13.94 -14.91 -22.03
CA TRP A 432 -13.95 -16.33 -22.35
C TRP A 432 -15.03 -16.62 -23.38
N GLU A 433 -14.64 -17.35 -24.42
CA GLU A 433 -15.50 -17.84 -25.50
C GLU A 433 -15.24 -19.34 -25.70
N GLY A 434 -16.31 -20.11 -25.93
CA GLY A 434 -16.25 -21.57 -26.08
C GLY A 434 -16.70 -22.31 -24.82
N GLY A 435 -17.07 -23.58 -24.96
CA GLY A 435 -17.54 -24.38 -23.83
C GLY A 435 -17.53 -25.88 -24.10
N SER A 436 -17.81 -26.66 -23.05
CA SER A 436 -18.09 -28.08 -23.18
C SER A 436 -19.42 -28.26 -23.92
N THR A 437 -19.44 -29.07 -24.97
CA THR A 437 -20.66 -29.50 -25.68
C THR A 437 -21.23 -30.80 -25.13
N VAL A 438 -20.65 -31.35 -24.06
CA VAL A 438 -20.97 -32.68 -23.52
C VAL A 438 -21.49 -32.58 -22.08
N GLY A 439 -22.64 -33.20 -21.82
CA GLY A 439 -23.28 -33.28 -20.49
C GLY A 439 -24.52 -32.38 -20.31
N TYR A 440 -25.20 -32.52 -19.16
CA TYR A 440 -26.46 -31.81 -18.81
C TYR A 440 -26.30 -30.29 -18.58
N GLY A 441 -25.20 -29.68 -19.00
CA GLY A 441 -24.85 -28.28 -18.72
C GLY A 441 -23.78 -27.71 -19.65
N ALA A 442 -23.97 -27.84 -20.96
CA ALA A 442 -23.06 -27.24 -21.95
C ALA A 442 -23.02 -25.70 -21.80
N PHE A 443 -21.82 -25.13 -21.72
CA PHE A 443 -21.68 -23.67 -21.73
C PHE A 443 -21.71 -23.17 -23.18
N ASN A 444 -22.83 -22.54 -23.54
CA ASN A 444 -23.01 -21.92 -24.85
C ASN A 444 -23.21 -20.42 -24.67
N GLY A 445 -22.11 -19.66 -24.58
CA GLY A 445 -22.15 -18.21 -24.40
C GLY A 445 -20.77 -17.61 -24.17
N LYS A 446 -20.72 -16.44 -23.55
CA LYS A 446 -19.48 -15.74 -23.20
C LYS A 446 -19.47 -15.30 -21.75
N ALA A 447 -18.26 -15.25 -21.18
CA ALA A 447 -18.04 -14.77 -19.82
C ALA A 447 -17.03 -13.62 -19.81
N TYR A 448 -17.36 -12.57 -19.08
CA TYR A 448 -16.57 -11.35 -18.95
C TYR A 448 -16.13 -11.20 -17.51
N ARG A 449 -14.82 -11.05 -17.29
CA ARG A 449 -14.26 -10.96 -15.93
C ARG A 449 -13.34 -9.77 -15.77
N ALA A 450 -13.58 -8.92 -14.78
CA ALA A 450 -12.70 -7.83 -14.42
C ALA A 450 -11.70 -8.29 -13.34
N TYR A 451 -10.41 -7.97 -13.52
CA TYR A 451 -9.33 -8.39 -12.62
C TYR A 451 -8.21 -7.35 -12.56
N GLY A 452 -7.37 -7.45 -11.53
CA GLY A 452 -6.24 -6.55 -11.36
C GLY A 452 -5.62 -6.59 -9.98
N ILE A 453 -4.62 -5.73 -9.77
CA ILE A 453 -4.01 -5.49 -8.46
C ILE A 453 -4.90 -4.50 -7.69
N GLU A 454 -5.78 -5.02 -6.84
CA GLU A 454 -6.78 -4.22 -6.12
C GLU A 454 -6.13 -3.20 -5.18
N THR A 455 -6.73 -2.01 -5.08
CA THR A 455 -6.32 -1.04 -4.07
C THR A 455 -6.70 -1.57 -2.69
N PRO A 456 -5.75 -1.65 -1.73
CA PRO A 456 -6.06 -2.07 -0.37
C PRO A 456 -7.20 -1.25 0.23
N ARG A 457 -8.22 -1.94 0.70
CA ARG A 457 -9.43 -1.35 1.30
C ARG A 457 -9.09 -0.29 2.35
N ASP A 458 -8.16 -0.60 3.24
CA ASP A 458 -7.84 0.29 4.35
C ASP A 458 -7.29 1.64 3.84
N LEU A 459 -6.52 1.65 2.74
CA LEU A 459 -6.04 2.89 2.12
C LEU A 459 -7.18 3.76 1.56
N LEU A 460 -8.29 3.13 1.15
CA LEU A 460 -9.46 3.84 0.60
C LEU A 460 -10.41 4.37 1.68
N THR A 461 -10.57 3.67 2.81
CA THR A 461 -11.53 4.03 3.87
C THR A 461 -11.35 5.43 4.46
N ARG A 462 -10.13 5.99 4.40
CA ARG A 462 -9.78 7.30 4.94
C ARG A 462 -9.29 8.28 3.89
N ARG A 463 -9.34 7.90 2.62
CA ARG A 463 -9.11 8.82 1.53
C ARG A 463 -10.18 9.91 1.57
N THR A 464 -9.81 11.11 1.16
CA THR A 464 -10.72 12.24 1.00
C THR A 464 -10.63 12.81 -0.41
N GLY A 465 -11.48 13.77 -0.73
CA GLY A 465 -11.55 14.38 -2.05
C GLY A 465 -12.34 13.54 -3.05
N THR A 466 -12.19 13.88 -4.33
CA THR A 466 -12.94 13.28 -5.44
C THR A 466 -11.99 12.76 -6.51
N ALA A 467 -12.44 11.78 -7.29
CA ALA A 467 -11.75 11.27 -8.45
C ALA A 467 -12.77 10.94 -9.56
N THR A 468 -12.40 11.22 -10.80
CA THR A 468 -13.18 10.84 -11.98
C THR A 468 -12.36 9.91 -12.86
N TYR A 469 -13.04 8.99 -13.54
CA TYR A 469 -12.42 7.98 -14.40
C TYR A 469 -13.17 7.93 -15.71
N ALA A 470 -12.44 7.85 -16.81
CA ALA A 470 -12.97 7.65 -18.14
C ALA A 470 -12.44 6.32 -18.71
N GLY A 471 -13.29 5.62 -19.45
CA GLY A 471 -13.00 4.26 -19.85
C GLY A 471 -13.82 3.75 -21.02
N VAL A 472 -13.63 2.47 -21.29
CA VAL A 472 -14.21 1.75 -22.42
C VAL A 472 -15.03 0.56 -21.96
N VAL A 473 -16.00 0.18 -22.79
CA VAL A 473 -16.88 -0.97 -22.57
C VAL A 473 -16.69 -2.01 -23.67
N TYR A 474 -16.62 -3.27 -23.25
CA TYR A 474 -16.69 -4.43 -24.13
C TYR A 474 -17.74 -5.40 -23.60
N ALA A 475 -18.71 -5.73 -24.45
CA ALA A 475 -19.83 -6.57 -24.07
C ALA A 475 -20.36 -7.37 -25.26
N THR A 476 -21.23 -8.33 -24.98
CA THR A 476 -22.06 -9.00 -25.98
C THR A 476 -23.52 -8.78 -25.61
N GLY A 477 -24.32 -8.40 -26.61
CA GLY A 477 -25.76 -8.31 -26.52
C GLY A 477 -26.42 -9.54 -27.13
N VAL A 478 -27.52 -10.00 -26.54
CA VAL A 478 -28.41 -11.03 -27.08
C VAL A 478 -29.80 -10.42 -27.19
N ARG A 479 -30.37 -10.43 -28.40
CA ARG A 479 -31.74 -9.96 -28.67
C ARG A 479 -32.63 -11.13 -29.07
N GLY A 480 -33.88 -11.13 -28.64
CA GLY A 480 -34.84 -12.16 -29.02
C GLY A 480 -34.45 -13.55 -28.52
N GLY A 481 -33.65 -13.62 -27.45
CA GLY A 481 -33.18 -14.86 -26.82
C GLY A 481 -32.09 -15.65 -27.56
N SER A 482 -31.69 -15.26 -28.78
CA SER A 482 -30.70 -16.03 -29.58
C SER A 482 -29.78 -15.21 -30.48
N ARG A 483 -30.16 -13.98 -30.86
CA ARG A 483 -29.36 -13.17 -31.77
C ARG A 483 -28.26 -12.42 -31.01
N GLU A 484 -27.04 -12.90 -31.12
CA GLU A 484 -25.85 -12.25 -30.56
C GLU A 484 -25.38 -11.07 -31.41
N PHE A 485 -24.79 -10.05 -30.77
CA PHE A 485 -24.11 -8.92 -31.42
C PHE A 485 -23.08 -8.30 -30.47
N ASP A 486 -21.99 -7.77 -31.03
CA ASP A 486 -20.92 -7.15 -30.26
C ASP A 486 -21.31 -5.75 -29.79
N VAL A 487 -21.06 -5.47 -28.51
CA VAL A 487 -21.38 -4.20 -27.87
C VAL A 487 -20.09 -3.50 -27.45
N GLY A 488 -19.97 -2.23 -27.84
CA GLY A 488 -18.90 -1.33 -27.43
C GLY A 488 -19.46 -0.12 -26.68
N GLY A 489 -18.58 0.80 -26.29
CA GLY A 489 -19.02 2.06 -25.70
C GLY A 489 -17.99 2.69 -24.78
N THR A 490 -18.45 3.69 -24.05
CA THR A 490 -17.67 4.39 -23.03
C THR A 490 -18.25 4.15 -21.65
N SER A 491 -17.38 4.28 -20.65
CA SER A 491 -17.75 4.25 -19.24
C SER A 491 -17.20 5.47 -18.52
N SER A 492 -17.95 5.99 -17.56
CA SER A 492 -17.48 6.98 -16.61
C SER A 492 -17.72 6.50 -15.19
N PHE A 493 -16.80 6.87 -14.30
CA PHE A 493 -16.94 6.69 -12.86
C PHE A 493 -16.58 7.99 -12.16
N ALA A 494 -17.25 8.27 -11.05
CA ALA A 494 -16.93 9.33 -10.12
C ALA A 494 -16.96 8.75 -8.70
N VAL A 495 -15.90 9.01 -7.93
CA VAL A 495 -15.81 8.60 -6.53
C VAL A 495 -15.57 9.84 -5.70
N ASP A 496 -16.40 10.04 -4.68
CA ASP A 496 -16.25 11.08 -3.68
C ASP A 496 -15.94 10.39 -2.36
N PHE A 497 -14.65 10.31 -2.05
CA PHE A 497 -14.15 9.67 -0.84
C PHE A 497 -14.51 10.47 0.42
N GLY A 498 -14.67 11.80 0.30
CA GLY A 498 -15.12 12.64 1.41
C GLY A 498 -16.57 12.37 1.79
N ALA A 499 -17.46 12.28 0.81
CA ALA A 499 -18.88 11.98 1.02
C ALA A 499 -19.20 10.47 1.03
N GLN A 500 -18.19 9.61 0.92
CA GLN A 500 -18.33 8.14 0.88
C GLN A 500 -19.37 7.66 -0.14
N ARG A 501 -19.30 8.15 -1.37
CA ARG A 501 -20.23 7.81 -2.46
C ARG A 501 -19.52 7.61 -3.78
N PHE A 502 -20.15 6.86 -4.68
CA PHE A 502 -19.69 6.74 -6.05
C PHE A 502 -20.87 6.77 -7.03
N SER A 503 -20.59 7.13 -8.27
CA SER A 503 -21.55 7.14 -9.37
C SER A 503 -20.84 6.92 -10.71
N GLY A 504 -21.61 6.77 -11.77
CA GLY A 504 -21.07 6.63 -13.11
C GLY A 504 -22.14 6.30 -14.14
N ALA A 505 -21.69 6.07 -15.37
CA ALA A 505 -22.56 5.69 -16.47
C ALA A 505 -21.85 4.80 -17.50
N LEU A 506 -22.63 3.96 -18.18
CA LEU A 506 -22.24 3.22 -19.36
C LEU A 506 -23.05 3.75 -20.56
N ALA A 507 -22.37 4.15 -21.63
CA ALA A 507 -22.99 4.54 -22.89
C ALA A 507 -22.67 3.49 -23.95
N LEU A 508 -23.66 2.67 -24.31
CA LEU A 508 -23.44 1.46 -25.12
C LEU A 508 -23.86 1.65 -26.59
N THR A 509 -23.09 1.04 -27.48
CA THR A 509 -23.24 1.09 -28.93
C THR A 509 -23.11 -0.30 -29.55
N ASP A 510 -23.82 -0.54 -30.65
CA ASP A 510 -23.71 -1.76 -31.44
C ASP A 510 -22.54 -1.64 -32.42
N LYS A 511 -21.52 -2.50 -32.28
CA LYS A 511 -20.32 -2.47 -33.13
C LYS A 511 -20.60 -2.92 -34.57
N GLY A 512 -21.61 -3.77 -34.79
CA GLY A 512 -21.98 -4.27 -36.11
C GLY A 512 -22.89 -3.34 -36.90
N ALA A 513 -23.66 -2.48 -36.22
CA ALA A 513 -24.62 -1.55 -36.83
C ALA A 513 -24.06 -0.12 -37.01
N GLY A 514 -22.78 0.02 -37.35
CA GLY A 514 -22.14 1.32 -37.57
C GLY A 514 -22.06 2.21 -36.33
N GLY A 515 -22.09 1.64 -35.12
CA GLY A 515 -22.01 2.38 -33.86
C GLY A 515 -23.34 2.93 -33.36
N ALA A 516 -24.48 2.40 -33.83
CA ALA A 516 -25.79 2.82 -33.36
C ALA A 516 -25.92 2.72 -31.83
N GLN A 517 -26.49 3.75 -31.20
CA GLN A 517 -26.65 3.79 -29.75
C GLN A 517 -27.67 2.75 -29.29
N ILE A 518 -27.30 1.93 -28.32
CA ILE A 518 -28.17 0.93 -27.68
C ILE A 518 -28.88 1.56 -26.47
N GLY A 519 -28.16 2.36 -25.70
CA GLY A 519 -28.71 3.07 -24.55
C GLY A 519 -27.64 3.59 -23.60
N ASN A 520 -28.10 4.29 -22.57
CA ASN A 520 -27.28 4.82 -21.48
C ASN A 520 -27.80 4.26 -20.16
N TRP A 521 -26.90 3.77 -19.30
CA TRP A 521 -27.22 3.29 -17.97
C TRP A 521 -26.39 3.99 -16.93
N SER A 522 -27.04 4.67 -16.00
CA SER A 522 -26.39 5.31 -14.85
C SER A 522 -26.42 4.41 -13.63
N PHE A 523 -25.47 4.60 -12.72
CA PHE A 523 -25.46 3.98 -11.41
C PHE A 523 -24.93 4.97 -10.37
N ALA A 524 -25.37 4.81 -9.13
CA ALA A 524 -24.87 5.56 -7.98
C ALA A 524 -25.19 4.82 -6.69
N ASP A 525 -24.25 4.84 -5.74
CA ASP A 525 -24.42 4.21 -4.43
C ASP A 525 -23.46 4.81 -3.39
N ALA A 526 -23.65 4.41 -2.13
CA ALA A 526 -22.68 4.67 -1.07
C ALA A 526 -21.46 3.73 -1.19
N LEU A 527 -20.29 4.19 -0.76
CA LEU A 527 -19.14 3.31 -0.54
C LEU A 527 -19.40 2.46 0.71
N ALA A 528 -19.15 1.16 0.62
CA ALA A 528 -19.08 0.30 1.80
C ALA A 528 -17.64 0.17 2.24
N TYR A 529 -17.29 0.80 3.37
CA TYR A 529 -15.94 0.81 3.90
C TYR A 529 -14.90 1.27 2.87
N GLY A 530 -15.14 2.42 2.23
CA GLY A 530 -14.26 3.00 1.21
C GLY A 530 -14.28 2.31 -0.17
N LEU A 531 -15.03 1.21 -0.32
CA LEU A 531 -15.09 0.45 -1.57
C LEU A 531 -16.42 0.65 -2.30
N PRO A 532 -16.41 0.75 -3.65
CA PRO A 532 -17.61 0.57 -4.44
C PRO A 532 -18.22 -0.81 -4.20
N ILE A 533 -19.55 -0.89 -4.26
CA ILE A 533 -20.31 -2.13 -4.10
C ILE A 533 -21.09 -2.46 -5.37
N SER A 534 -21.63 -3.67 -5.42
CA SER A 534 -22.60 -4.06 -6.42
C SER A 534 -23.79 -3.11 -6.40
N THR A 535 -24.11 -2.48 -7.53
CA THR A 535 -25.17 -1.48 -7.62
C THR A 535 -25.99 -1.63 -8.90
N ALA A 536 -27.20 -1.09 -8.89
CA ALA A 536 -28.13 -1.22 -9.99
C ALA A 536 -27.74 -0.32 -11.18
N LEU A 537 -27.74 -0.89 -12.38
CA LEU A 537 -27.69 -0.13 -13.62
C LEU A 537 -29.10 0.34 -13.99
N ARG A 538 -29.27 1.65 -14.20
CA ARG A 538 -30.57 2.28 -14.40
C ARG A 538 -30.68 2.99 -15.74
N SER A 539 -31.80 2.79 -16.43
CA SER A 539 -32.21 3.57 -17.60
C SER A 539 -33.32 4.51 -17.16
N GLY A 540 -33.00 5.79 -16.95
CA GLY A 540 -33.91 6.69 -16.24
C GLY A 540 -34.08 6.23 -14.78
N THR A 541 -35.32 6.01 -14.34
CA THR A 541 -35.62 5.54 -12.97
C THR A 541 -35.64 4.02 -12.84
N GLU A 542 -35.72 3.28 -13.95
CA GLU A 542 -35.89 1.83 -13.96
C GLU A 542 -34.55 1.10 -13.79
N ALA A 543 -34.47 0.17 -12.83
CA ALA A 543 -33.32 -0.72 -12.67
C ALA A 543 -33.41 -1.87 -13.67
N GLN A 544 -32.43 -1.94 -14.57
CA GLN A 544 -32.40 -2.92 -15.67
C GLN A 544 -31.16 -3.81 -15.61
N GLY A 545 -30.35 -3.74 -14.55
CA GLY A 545 -29.13 -4.52 -14.48
C GLY A 545 -28.31 -4.28 -13.22
N THR A 546 -27.10 -4.81 -13.22
CA THR A 546 -26.17 -4.73 -12.09
C THR A 546 -24.75 -4.57 -12.59
N ILE A 547 -23.98 -3.72 -11.92
CA ILE A 547 -22.55 -3.51 -12.12
C ILE A 547 -21.82 -3.70 -10.79
N VAL A 548 -20.61 -4.26 -10.84
CA VAL A 548 -19.76 -4.46 -9.66
C VAL A 548 -18.42 -3.75 -9.88
N PRO A 549 -18.30 -2.45 -9.54
CA PRO A 549 -17.06 -1.70 -9.71
C PRO A 549 -15.99 -2.07 -8.67
N THR A 550 -14.73 -1.94 -9.04
CA THR A 550 -13.58 -2.18 -8.16
C THR A 550 -12.46 -1.19 -8.49
N LEU A 551 -11.74 -0.72 -7.47
CA LEU A 551 -10.59 0.19 -7.59
C LEU A 551 -9.28 -0.61 -7.60
N PHE A 552 -8.36 -0.24 -8.48
CA PHE A 552 -7.08 -0.92 -8.71
C PHE A 552 -5.92 0.07 -8.64
N GLY A 553 -4.75 -0.44 -8.21
CA GLY A 553 -3.51 0.30 -8.04
C GLY A 553 -3.27 0.79 -6.61
N PRO A 554 -2.08 1.31 -6.29
CA PRO A 554 -1.71 1.76 -4.94
C PRO A 554 -2.62 2.84 -4.37
N ASP A 555 -3.20 3.66 -5.23
CA ASP A 555 -4.03 4.81 -4.88
C ASP A 555 -5.26 4.89 -5.79
N GLY A 556 -5.88 3.76 -6.11
CA GLY A 556 -7.10 3.72 -6.93
C GLY A 556 -6.96 4.49 -8.24
N GLU A 557 -5.90 4.25 -9.00
CA GLU A 557 -5.65 4.91 -10.28
C GLU A 557 -6.57 4.42 -11.39
N GLU A 558 -7.10 3.21 -11.24
CA GLU A 558 -7.88 2.53 -12.27
C GLU A 558 -9.13 1.91 -11.67
N MET A 559 -10.17 1.79 -12.49
CA MET A 559 -11.40 1.09 -12.14
C MET A 559 -11.71 0.04 -13.19
N ALA A 560 -12.26 -1.08 -12.76
CA ALA A 560 -12.85 -2.07 -13.65
C ALA A 560 -14.15 -2.62 -13.05
N ALA A 561 -15.03 -3.11 -13.90
CA ALA A 561 -16.25 -3.76 -13.47
C ALA A 561 -16.69 -4.82 -14.48
N SER A 562 -17.32 -5.88 -14.00
CA SER A 562 -18.22 -6.69 -14.82
C SER A 562 -19.67 -6.20 -14.63
N PHE A 563 -20.49 -6.30 -15.67
CA PHE A 563 -21.89 -5.90 -15.60
C PHE A 563 -22.81 -6.82 -16.40
N LEU A 564 -24.09 -6.76 -16.07
CA LEU A 564 -25.17 -7.32 -16.87
C LEU A 564 -26.36 -6.36 -16.94
N ILE A 565 -27.10 -6.40 -18.05
CA ILE A 565 -28.34 -5.68 -18.29
C ILE A 565 -29.37 -6.67 -18.84
N ARG A 566 -30.61 -6.57 -18.36
CA ARG A 566 -31.78 -7.32 -18.79
C ARG A 566 -32.93 -6.33 -19.01
N ARG A 567 -33.47 -6.29 -20.22
CA ARG A 567 -34.63 -5.47 -20.59
C ARG A 567 -35.68 -6.32 -21.28
N ASN A 568 -36.95 -6.05 -21.02
CA ASN A 568 -38.11 -6.69 -21.67
C ASN A 568 -38.09 -8.23 -21.59
N THR A 569 -37.57 -8.82 -20.50
CA THR A 569 -37.45 -10.28 -20.37
C THR A 569 -38.79 -11.02 -20.17
N GLN A 570 -39.91 -10.30 -20.15
CA GLN A 570 -41.25 -10.88 -20.01
C GLN A 570 -41.73 -11.54 -21.32
N THR A 571 -41.23 -11.10 -22.48
CA THR A 571 -41.51 -11.71 -23.79
C THR A 571 -40.19 -12.09 -24.47
N PRO A 572 -39.97 -13.37 -24.82
CA PRO A 572 -38.70 -13.81 -25.41
C PRO A 572 -38.29 -13.05 -26.68
N ALA A 573 -39.25 -12.61 -27.48
CA ALA A 573 -39.03 -11.92 -28.75
C ALA A 573 -38.38 -10.53 -28.59
N ASP A 574 -38.69 -9.82 -27.51
CA ASP A 574 -38.20 -8.44 -27.26
C ASP A 574 -37.12 -8.38 -26.18
N ALA A 575 -36.79 -9.52 -25.57
CA ALA A 575 -35.79 -9.62 -24.54
C ALA A 575 -34.41 -9.17 -25.06
N LEU A 576 -33.81 -8.23 -24.32
CA LEU A 576 -32.44 -7.79 -24.53
C LEU A 576 -31.63 -8.13 -23.28
N VAL A 577 -30.58 -8.91 -23.48
CA VAL A 577 -29.58 -9.22 -22.48
C VAL A 577 -28.25 -8.63 -22.94
N ILE A 578 -27.54 -7.93 -22.07
CA ILE A 578 -26.17 -7.48 -22.35
C ILE A 578 -25.30 -7.92 -21.19
N THR A 579 -24.17 -8.55 -21.48
CA THR A 579 -23.17 -8.92 -20.47
C THR A 579 -21.81 -8.44 -20.92
N GLY A 580 -21.04 -7.84 -20.01
CA GLY A 580 -19.78 -7.24 -20.38
C GLY A 580 -18.84 -6.92 -19.24
N ALA A 581 -17.72 -6.32 -19.63
CA ALA A 581 -16.78 -5.70 -18.73
C ALA A 581 -16.46 -4.28 -19.18
N THR A 582 -15.99 -3.49 -18.24
CA THR A 582 -15.54 -2.13 -18.46
C THR A 582 -14.27 -1.87 -17.65
N VAL A 583 -13.39 -1.05 -18.21
CA VAL A 583 -12.18 -0.56 -17.57
C VAL A 583 -12.05 0.94 -17.79
N ALA A 584 -11.57 1.66 -16.78
CA ALA A 584 -11.43 3.10 -16.78
C ALA A 584 -10.17 3.54 -16.05
N LYS A 585 -9.61 4.68 -16.48
CA LYS A 585 -8.43 5.30 -15.90
C LYS A 585 -8.77 6.66 -15.30
N ARG A 586 -8.19 6.96 -14.15
CA ARG A 586 -8.34 8.27 -13.48
C ARG A 586 -7.89 9.40 -14.41
N GLN A 587 -8.67 10.47 -14.43
CA GLN A 587 -8.42 11.67 -15.26
C GLN A 587 -7.59 12.72 -14.53
#